data_AF-S5XX09-F1
#
_entry.id   AF-S5XX09-F1
#
_cell.length_a   1.000
_cell.length_b   1.000
_cell.length_c   1.000
_cell.angle_alpha   90.00
_cell.angle_beta   90.00
_cell.angle_gamma   90.00
#
_symmetry.space_group_name_H-M   'P 1'
#
loop_
_entity.id
_entity.type
_entity.pdbx_description
1 polymer ?
#
loop_
_entity_poly.entity_id
_entity_poly.type
_entity_poly.pdbx_seq_one_letter_code
_entity_poly.pdbx_strand_id
1 'polypeptide(L)' 'MRRPSMTVINLRQARKDRARVEKRAKGDENAAKFGRSKAETAQSRAEAELSARRLDGHHLDGGRAPGEGADD' A
#
# COMPACT_ATOMS: atom_id res chain seq x y z
N MET A 1 -8.71 -52.72 -2.11
CA MET A 1 -8.07 -51.52 -2.72
C MET A 1 -9.17 -50.56 -3.18
N ARG A 2 -9.34 -49.39 -2.56
CA ARG A 2 -10.41 -48.42 -2.89
C ARG A 2 -10.00 -47.64 -4.14
N ARG A 3 -10.72 -47.80 -5.25
CA ARG A 3 -10.41 -47.07 -6.51
C ARG A 3 -10.75 -45.59 -6.32
N PRO A 4 -9.94 -44.66 -6.87
CA PRO A 4 -10.24 -43.22 -6.77
C PRO A 4 -11.55 -42.94 -7.51
N SER A 5 -12.50 -42.34 -6.80
CA SER A 5 -13.78 -41.90 -7.37
C SER A 5 -13.55 -40.65 -8.19
N MET A 6 -13.67 -40.76 -9.51
CA MET A 6 -13.62 -39.62 -10.42
C MET A 6 -14.91 -38.81 -10.25
N THR A 7 -14.82 -37.67 -9.57
CA THR A 7 -15.97 -36.78 -9.39
C THR A 7 -16.27 -36.08 -10.71
N VAL A 8 -17.44 -36.36 -11.29
CA VAL A 8 -17.93 -35.64 -12.48
C VAL A 8 -18.33 -34.24 -12.03
N ILE A 9 -17.53 -33.23 -12.37
CA ILE A 9 -17.81 -31.83 -12.04
C ILE A 9 -18.42 -31.08 -13.23
N ASN A 10 -19.35 -30.18 -12.92
CA ASN A 10 -19.90 -29.27 -13.92
C ASN A 10 -18.93 -28.10 -14.19
N LEU A 11 -18.28 -28.12 -15.35
CA LEU A 11 -17.29 -27.11 -15.73
C LEU A 11 -17.88 -25.69 -15.86
N ARG A 12 -19.16 -25.56 -16.24
CA ARG A 12 -19.83 -24.24 -16.33
C ARG A 12 -19.94 -23.61 -14.95
N GLN A 13 -20.36 -24.40 -13.96
CA GLN A 13 -20.47 -23.92 -12.58
C GLN A 13 -19.09 -23.57 -12.01
N ALA A 14 -18.09 -24.44 -12.21
CA ALA A 14 -16.72 -24.18 -11.75
C ALA A 14 -16.13 -22.89 -12.35
N ARG A 15 -16.34 -22.63 -13.65
CA ARG A 15 -15.92 -21.38 -14.30
C ARG A 15 -16.63 -20.16 -13.70
N LYS A 16 -17.93 -20.27 -13.42
CA LYS A 16 -18.72 -19.19 -12.82
C LYS A 16 -18.26 -18.90 -11.40
N ASP A 17 -17.92 -19.93 -10.63
CA ASP A 17 -17.39 -19.81 -9.27
C ASP A 17 -16.04 -19.12 -9.29
N ARG A 18 -15.13 -19.55 -10.18
CA ARG A 18 -13.84 -18.88 -10.39
C ARG A 18 -14.01 -17.40 -10.75
N ALA A 19 -14.89 -17.07 -11.70
CA ALA A 19 -15.13 -15.69 -12.10
C ALA A 19 -15.70 -14.83 -10.95
N ARG A 20 -16.56 -15.39 -10.09
CA ARG A 20 -17.06 -14.68 -8.89
C ARG A 20 -15.95 -14.44 -7.87
N VAL A 21 -15.09 -15.43 -7.63
CA VAL A 21 -13.93 -15.29 -6.71
C VAL A 21 -12.99 -14.21 -7.21
N GLU A 22 -12.61 -14.23 -8.48
CA GLU A 22 -11.75 -13.22 -9.09
C GLU A 22 -12.36 -11.82 -9.01
N LYS A 23 -13.67 -11.70 -9.25
CA LYS A 23 -14.39 -10.42 -9.10
C LYS A 23 -14.39 -9.92 -7.65
N ARG A 24 -14.55 -10.81 -6.67
CA ARG A 24 -14.52 -10.46 -5.25
C ARG A 24 -13.13 -9.98 -4.83
N ALA A 25 -12.08 -10.73 -5.19
CA ALA A 25 -10.69 -10.34 -4.89
C ALA A 25 -10.33 -8.97 -5.49
N LYS A 26 -10.73 -8.69 -6.73
CA LYS A 26 -10.57 -7.37 -7.35
C LYS A 26 -11.37 -6.28 -6.62
N GLY A 27 -12.57 -6.62 -6.15
CA GLY A 27 -13.40 -5.71 -5.35
C GLY A 27 -12.74 -5.35 -4.03
N ASP A 28 -12.19 -6.34 -3.31
CA ASP A 28 -11.48 -6.16 -2.05
C ASP A 28 -10.19 -5.36 -2.23
N GLU A 29 -9.44 -5.64 -3.30
CA GLU A 29 -8.24 -4.88 -3.67
C GLU A 29 -8.58 -3.41 -4.01
N ASN A 30 -9.67 -3.19 -4.75
CA ASN A 30 -10.15 -1.85 -5.05
C ASN A 30 -10.72 -1.15 -3.81
N ALA A 31 -11.37 -1.85 -2.89
CA ALA A 31 -11.82 -1.29 -1.62
C ALA A 31 -10.63 -0.93 -0.72
N ALA A 32 -9.54 -1.71 -0.72
CA ALA A 32 -8.32 -1.34 -0.02
C ALA A 32 -7.63 -0.12 -0.66
N LYS A 33 -7.61 -0.05 -1.99
CA LYS A 33 -6.97 1.05 -2.75
C LYS A 33 -7.77 2.35 -2.74
N PHE A 34 -9.09 2.25 -2.88
CA PHE A 34 -10.00 3.37 -3.12
C PHE A 34 -11.07 3.55 -2.02
N GLY A 35 -11.16 2.64 -1.06
CA GLY A 35 -12.11 2.71 0.06
C GLY A 35 -11.63 3.54 1.24
N ARG A 36 -10.40 4.08 1.20
CA ARG A 36 -10.08 5.20 2.08
C ARG A 36 -10.95 6.37 1.67
N SER A 37 -11.79 6.84 2.58
CA SER A 37 -12.60 8.03 2.35
C SER A 37 -11.69 9.23 2.08
N LYS A 38 -12.20 10.24 1.35
CA LYS A 38 -11.47 11.50 1.13
C LYS A 38 -11.01 12.13 2.45
N ALA A 39 -11.80 11.96 3.52
CA ALA A 39 -11.49 12.44 4.86
C ALA A 39 -10.27 11.74 5.47
N GLU A 40 -10.20 10.40 5.40
CA GLU A 40 -9.05 9.63 5.91
C GLU A 40 -7.77 9.89 5.10
N THR A 41 -7.90 10.04 3.78
CA THR A 41 -6.77 10.42 2.93
C THR A 41 -6.27 11.83 3.26
N ALA A 42 -7.19 12.77 3.51
CA ALA A 42 -6.83 14.14 3.88
C ALA A 42 -6.17 14.20 5.27
N GLN A 43 -6.67 13.45 6.25
CA GLN A 43 -6.04 13.34 7.57
C GLN A 43 -4.62 12.77 7.46
N SER A 44 -4.45 11.65 6.76
CA SER A 44 -3.13 11.04 6.57
C SER A 44 -2.14 11.98 5.85
N ARG A 45 -2.60 12.77 4.87
CA ARG A 45 -1.76 13.78 4.22
C ARG A 45 -1.39 14.92 5.17
N ALA A 46 -2.35 15.43 5.95
CA ALA A 46 -2.09 16.49 6.92
C ALA A 46 -1.10 16.05 8.01
N GLU A 47 -1.22 14.80 8.47
CA GLU A 47 -0.27 14.20 9.41
C GLU A 47 1.13 14.05 8.80
N ALA A 48 1.21 13.58 7.55
CA ALA A 48 2.47 13.47 6.83
C ALA A 48 3.15 14.83 6.64
N GLU A 49 2.40 15.86 6.24
CA GLU A 49 2.92 17.22 6.10
C GLU A 49 3.39 17.81 7.44
N LEU A 50 2.62 17.61 8.52
CA LEU A 50 3.01 18.06 9.85
C LEU A 50 4.30 17.38 10.31
N SER A 51 4.44 16.08 10.03
CA SER A 51 5.65 15.33 10.35
C SER A 51 6.85 15.83 9.55
N ALA A 52 6.67 16.09 8.25
CA ALA A 52 7.72 16.62 7.38
C ALA A 52 8.18 18.01 7.85
N ARG A 53 7.24 18.92 8.16
CA ARG A 53 7.58 20.27 8.67
C ARG A 53 8.29 20.22 10.01
N ARG A 54 7.92 19.30 10.90
CA ARG A 54 8.64 19.09 12.16
C ARG A 54 10.07 18.62 11.90
N LEU A 55 10.26 17.65 11.02
CA LEU A 55 11.58 17.15 10.66
C LEU A 55 12.44 18.23 10.01
N ASP A 56 11.89 19.03 9.09
CA ASP A 56 12.57 20.18 8.49
C ASP A 56 12.95 21.23 9.54
N GLY A 57 12.05 21.56 10.47
CA GLY A 57 12.36 22.49 11.57
C GLY A 57 13.41 21.95 12.55
N HIS A 58 13.68 20.65 12.54
CA HIS A 58 14.74 19.99 13.30
C HIS A 58 15.96 19.66 12.44
N HIS A 59 15.94 19.97 11.14
CA HIS A 59 17.09 19.81 10.27
C HIS A 59 18.08 20.94 10.58
N LEU A 60 19.05 20.62 11.42
CA LEU A 60 20.26 21.42 11.58
C LEU A 60 21.07 21.23 10.30
N ASP A 61 20.88 22.10 9.31
CA ASP A 61 21.81 22.23 8.20
C ASP A 61 23.19 22.57 8.77
N GLY A 62 24.02 21.54 8.99
CA GLY A 62 25.48 21.54 8.84
C GLY A 62 26.29 22.69 9.44
N GLY A 63 25.79 23.43 10.42
CA GLY A 63 26.46 24.56 11.04
C GLY A 63 27.58 24.17 12.01
N ARG A 64 28.56 23.37 11.59
CA ARG A 64 29.90 23.31 12.20
C ARG A 64 30.91 22.56 11.31
N ALA A 65 31.68 23.32 10.55
CA ALA A 65 33.12 23.07 10.39
C ALA A 65 33.83 24.44 10.49
N PRO A 66 34.55 24.75 11.59
CA PRO A 66 35.36 25.96 11.67
C PRO A 66 36.77 25.66 11.13
N GLY A 67 37.18 26.40 10.10
CA GLY A 67 38.58 26.77 9.83
C GLY A 67 39.54 25.69 9.33
N GLU A 68 39.85 25.76 8.03
CA GLU A 68 41.13 25.41 7.36
C GLU A 68 41.00 26.03 5.96
N GLY A 69 41.82 26.93 5.42
CA GLY A 69 42.94 27.76 5.83
C GLY A 69 43.12 28.75 4.66
N ALA A 70 43.38 30.03 4.96
CA ALA A 70 43.92 30.93 3.95
C ALA A 70 45.36 30.50 3.67
N ASP A 71 45.78 30.44 2.40
CA ASP A 71 47.15 30.70 1.92
C ASP A 71 47.17 30.62 0.36
N ASP A 72 47.67 31.71 -0.25
CA ASP A 72 48.02 32.02 -1.67
C ASP A 72 47.01 31.86 -2.83
#